data_AF-A0A932HGB3-F1
#
_entry.id   AF-A0A932HGB3-F1
#
_cell.length_a   1.000
_cell.length_b   1.000
_cell.length_c   1.000
_cell.angle_alpha   90.00
_cell.angle_beta   90.00
_cell.angle_gamma   90.00
#
_symmetry.space_group_name_H-M   'P 1'
#
loop_
_entity.id
_entity.type
_entity.pdbx_description
1 polymer ?
#
loop_
_entity_poly.entity_id
_entity_poly.type
_entity_poly.pdbx_seq_one_letter_code
_entity_poly.pdbx_strand_id
1 'polypeptide(L)'
;MIRMKTTRRRFVRTAAAGVLSAVLGPRLARGQAPAAARGSEFDVAVVGAGVFGSWTAYHLQRAGRRVALIDAYGAGNARGSSGGQSRVIRMGYGDQEIY
;
A
#
# COMPACT_ATOMS: atom_id res chain seq x y z
N MET A 1 1.75 -31.68 55.18
CA MET A 1 2.31 -30.33 54.86
C MET A 1 3.15 -30.44 53.58
N ILE A 2 2.59 -30.15 52.40
CA ILE A 2 3.27 -30.33 51.10
C ILE A 2 4.01 -29.04 50.73
N ARG A 3 5.34 -29.09 50.76
CA ARG A 3 6.21 -27.96 50.38
C ARG A 3 6.31 -27.88 48.85
N MET A 4 5.56 -26.98 48.21
CA MET A 4 5.70 -26.71 46.77
C MET A 4 7.10 -26.14 46.48
N LYS A 5 7.99 -26.98 45.94
CA LYS A 5 9.31 -26.53 45.45
C LYS A 5 9.14 -25.92 44.07
N THR A 6 9.17 -24.59 43.97
CA THR A 6 9.27 -23.89 42.67
C THR A 6 10.61 -24.22 42.04
N THR A 7 10.64 -25.15 41.09
CA THR A 7 11.86 -25.55 40.38
C THR A 7 12.27 -24.51 39.33
N ARG A 8 13.58 -24.29 39.12
CA ARG A 8 14.14 -23.38 38.10
C ARG A 8 13.51 -23.55 36.71
N ARG A 9 13.19 -24.79 36.32
CA ARG A 9 12.50 -25.12 35.06
C ARG A 9 11.09 -24.52 34.97
N ARG A 10 10.37 -24.43 36.09
CA ARG A 10 9.04 -23.81 36.16
C ARG A 10 9.16 -22.29 36.03
N PHE A 11 10.14 -21.67 36.68
CA PHE A 11 10.41 -20.23 36.55
C PHE A 11 10.78 -19.83 35.12
N VAL A 12 11.69 -20.57 34.46
CA VAL A 12 12.07 -20.29 33.05
C VAL A 12 10.87 -20.45 32.11
N ARG A 13 10.01 -21.45 32.32
CA ARG A 13 8.78 -21.62 31.53
C ARG A 13 7.80 -20.47 31.71
N THR A 14 7.56 -20.01 32.94
CA THR A 14 6.64 -18.88 33.19
C THR A 14 7.21 -17.56 32.69
N ALA A 15 8.52 -17.33 32.85
CA ALA A 15 9.19 -16.13 32.34
C ALA A 15 9.19 -16.10 30.80
N ALA A 16 9.48 -17.22 30.13
CA ALA A 16 9.46 -17.31 28.67
C ALA A 16 8.04 -17.14 28.09
N ALA A 17 7.01 -17.69 28.75
CA ALA A 17 5.63 -17.51 28.34
C ALA A 17 5.15 -16.05 28.47
N GLY A 18 5.60 -15.34 29.53
CA GLY A 18 5.28 -13.91 29.72
C GLY A 18 5.89 -13.00 28.65
N VAL A 19 7.16 -13.24 28.30
CA VAL A 19 7.86 -12.46 27.25
C VAL A 19 7.26 -12.73 25.86
N LEU A 20 6.92 -13.98 25.56
CA LEU A 20 6.31 -14.32 24.26
C LEU A 20 4.94 -13.65 24.09
N SER A 21 4.10 -13.66 25.13
CA SER A 21 2.80 -12.99 25.11
C SER A 21 2.93 -11.45 25.06
N ALA A 22 3.94 -10.85 25.70
CA ALA A 22 4.16 -9.40 25.64
C ALA A 22 4.71 -8.93 24.27
N VAL A 23 5.49 -9.77 23.59
CA VAL A 23 6.10 -9.43 22.29
C VAL A 23 5.19 -9.77 21.10
N LEU A 24 4.48 -10.91 21.15
CA LEU A 24 3.54 -11.31 20.10
C LEU A 24 2.09 -10.84 20.33
N GLY A 25 1.66 -10.63 21.58
CA GLY A 25 0.30 -10.19 21.90
C GLY A 25 -0.09 -8.90 21.14
N PRO A 26 0.76 -7.86 21.11
CA PRO A 26 0.47 -6.63 20.36
C PRO A 26 0.57 -6.80 18.84
N ARG A 27 1.23 -7.84 18.32
CA ARG A 27 1.36 -8.11 16.88
C ARG A 27 0.20 -8.97 16.36
N LEU A 28 -0.29 -9.90 17.17
CA LEU A 28 -1.47 -10.71 16.88
C LEU A 28 -2.78 -9.92 17.13
N ALA A 29 -2.85 -9.12 18.19
CA ALA A 29 -4.00 -8.23 18.43
C ALA A 29 -4.10 -7.10 17.40
N ARG A 30 -2.98 -6.72 16.79
CA ARG A 30 -2.90 -5.76 15.69
C ARG A 30 -2.92 -6.44 14.32
N GLY A 31 -3.22 -7.74 14.29
CA GLY A 31 -3.75 -8.45 13.13
C GLY A 31 -5.18 -8.00 12.82
N GLN A 32 -5.44 -6.70 12.83
CA GLN A 32 -6.41 -6.15 11.91
C GLN A 32 -5.77 -6.36 10.54
N ALA A 33 -6.13 -7.46 9.86
CA ALA A 33 -6.19 -7.41 8.41
C ALA A 33 -6.80 -6.04 8.09
N PRO A 34 -6.14 -5.20 7.25
CA PRO A 34 -6.60 -3.84 7.01
C PRO A 34 -8.09 -3.95 6.82
N ALA A 35 -8.87 -3.42 7.78
CA ALA A 35 -10.29 -3.72 7.87
C ALA A 35 -10.78 -3.47 6.46
N ALA A 36 -11.15 -4.53 5.73
CA ALA A 36 -11.33 -4.45 4.28
C ALA A 36 -12.29 -3.30 4.12
N ALA A 37 -11.75 -2.14 3.69
CA ALA A 37 -12.37 -0.86 4.02
C ALA A 37 -13.76 -0.99 3.45
N ARG A 38 -14.80 -1.02 4.31
CA ARG A 38 -16.18 -1.29 3.89
C ARG A 38 -16.36 -0.49 2.61
N GLY A 39 -16.50 -1.21 1.48
CA GLY A 39 -15.96 -0.78 0.18
C GLY A 39 -15.73 0.71 0.12
N SER A 40 -14.48 1.17 0.29
CA SER A 40 -14.18 2.61 0.19
C SER A 40 -14.71 3.03 -1.17
N GLU A 41 -15.88 3.64 -1.16
CA GLU A 41 -16.62 3.84 -2.39
C GLU A 41 -15.78 4.85 -3.18
N PHE A 42 -15.32 4.45 -4.35
CA PHE A 42 -14.56 5.33 -5.21
C PHE A 42 -15.56 6.00 -6.15
N ASP A 43 -15.44 7.31 -6.31
CA ASP A 43 -16.29 8.04 -7.24
C ASP A 43 -15.80 7.82 -8.68
N VAL A 44 -14.49 7.57 -8.86
CA VAL A 44 -13.86 7.32 -10.16
C VAL A 44 -12.78 6.24 -10.04
N ALA A 45 -12.75 5.31 -10.99
CA ALA A 45 -11.64 4.40 -11.21
C ALA A 45 -10.84 4.81 -12.45
N VAL A 46 -9.53 4.97 -12.29
CA VAL A 46 -8.57 5.24 -13.38
C VAL A 46 -7.72 3.98 -13.58
N VAL A 47 -7.84 3.37 -14.76
CA VAL A 47 -7.10 2.16 -15.13
C VAL A 47 -5.88 2.54 -15.96
N GLY A 48 -4.71 2.23 -15.42
CA GLY A 48 -3.39 2.58 -15.92
C GLY A 48 -2.75 3.71 -15.13
N ALA A 49 -1.72 3.41 -14.31
CA ALA A 49 -0.94 4.39 -13.55
C ALA A 49 0.31 4.85 -14.30
N GLY A 50 0.14 5.12 -15.60
CA GLY A 50 1.12 5.83 -16.43
C GLY A 50 1.05 7.35 -16.23
N VAL A 51 1.74 8.12 -17.09
CA VAL A 51 1.78 9.59 -16.98
C VAL A 51 0.38 10.22 -17.04
N PHE A 52 -0.47 9.78 -17.98
CA PHE A 52 -1.81 10.33 -18.13
C PHE A 52 -2.73 9.92 -16.99
N GLY A 53 -2.81 8.63 -16.67
CA GLY A 53 -3.71 8.17 -15.60
C GLY A 53 -3.33 8.74 -14.23
N SER A 54 -2.05 8.87 -13.93
CA SER A 54 -1.59 9.54 -12.69
C SER A 54 -1.98 11.02 -12.67
N TRP A 55 -1.84 11.73 -13.79
CA TRP A 55 -2.24 13.14 -13.89
C TRP A 55 -3.76 13.32 -13.76
N THR A 56 -4.54 12.45 -14.41
CA THR A 56 -6.00 12.42 -14.29
C THR A 56 -6.42 12.15 -12.84
N ALA A 57 -5.84 11.14 -12.18
CA ALA A 57 -6.14 10.83 -10.80
C ALA A 57 -5.79 11.99 -9.85
N TYR A 58 -4.64 12.64 -10.06
CA TYR A 58 -4.23 13.84 -9.31
C TYR A 58 -5.26 14.97 -9.41
N HIS A 59 -5.72 15.30 -10.62
CA HIS A 59 -6.70 16.37 -10.82
C HIS A 59 -8.08 16.01 -10.25
N LEU A 60 -8.53 14.77 -10.42
CA LEU A 60 -9.78 14.29 -9.84
C LEU A 60 -9.74 14.34 -8.31
N GLN A 61 -8.62 13.94 -7.71
CA GLN A 61 -8.42 14.02 -6.27
C GLN A 61 -8.43 15.48 -5.79
N ARG A 62 -7.77 16.41 -6.50
CA ARG A 62 -7.83 17.85 -6.20
C ARG A 62 -9.22 18.45 -6.36
N ALA A 63 -10.07 17.86 -7.20
CA ALA A 63 -11.48 18.21 -7.32
C ALA A 63 -12.36 17.56 -6.24
N GLY A 64 -11.78 16.89 -5.24
CA GLY A 64 -12.50 16.30 -4.10
C GLY A 64 -13.09 14.92 -4.37
N ARG A 65 -12.70 14.24 -5.46
CA ARG A 65 -13.15 12.88 -5.76
C ARG A 65 -12.31 11.84 -5.02
N ARG A 66 -12.96 10.76 -4.57
CA ARG A 66 -12.30 9.53 -4.15
C ARG A 66 -11.93 8.74 -5.40
N VAL A 67 -10.64 8.60 -5.68
CA VAL A 67 -10.16 7.98 -6.92
C VAL A 67 -9.42 6.69 -6.62
N ALA A 68 -9.82 5.59 -7.30
CA ALA A 68 -9.02 4.38 -7.38
C ALA A 68 -8.09 4.49 -8.59
N LEU A 69 -6.77 4.49 -8.37
CA LEU A 69 -5.78 4.40 -9.44
C LEU A 69 -5.21 2.98 -9.47
N ILE A 70 -5.41 2.28 -10.58
CA ILE A 70 -5.10 0.84 -10.72
C ILE A 70 -4.09 0.65 -11.83
N ASP A 71 -3.07 -0.19 -11.61
CA ASP A 71 -2.10 -0.57 -12.64
C ASP A 71 -1.68 -2.03 -12.48
N ALA A 72 -1.47 -2.73 -13.60
CA ALA A 72 -1.12 -4.14 -13.61
C ALA A 72 0.29 -4.43 -13.05
N TYR A 73 1.20 -3.46 -13.10
CA TYR A 73 2.61 -3.62 -12.72
C TYR A 73 3.09 -2.57 -11.71
N GLY A 74 2.16 -1.79 -11.15
CA GLY A 74 2.45 -0.68 -10.24
C GLY A 74 2.73 0.64 -10.96
N ALA A 75 2.60 1.75 -10.23
CA ALA A 75 2.80 3.09 -10.79
C ALA A 75 4.23 3.31 -11.29
N GLY A 76 4.38 3.94 -12.47
CA GLY A 76 5.69 4.32 -13.00
C GLY A 76 6.62 3.15 -13.36
N ASN A 77 6.06 1.97 -13.63
CA ASN A 77 6.84 0.77 -13.92
C ASN A 77 7.56 0.83 -15.29
N ALA A 78 8.63 0.06 -15.44
CA ALA A 78 9.47 0.03 -16.65
C ALA A 78 8.80 -0.61 -17.88
N ARG A 79 7.62 -1.22 -17.74
CA ARG A 79 6.84 -1.82 -18.84
C ARG A 79 5.91 -0.80 -19.50
N GLY A 80 5.74 0.39 -18.91
CA GLY A 80 4.94 1.48 -19.45
C GLY A 80 5.69 2.33 -20.47
N SER A 81 4.96 2.89 -21.44
CA SER A 81 5.52 3.79 -22.48
C SER A 81 6.00 5.14 -21.95
N SER A 82 5.68 5.47 -20.70
CA SER A 82 6.09 6.71 -20.03
C SER A 82 7.44 6.60 -19.29
N GLY A 83 8.07 5.42 -19.23
CA GLY A 83 9.32 5.21 -18.48
C GLY A 83 10.59 5.80 -19.13
N GLY A 84 11.75 5.69 -18.50
CA GLY A 84 12.99 6.30 -19.00
C GLY A 84 13.16 7.76 -18.57
N GLN A 85 14.27 8.38 -18.99
CA GLN A 85 14.77 9.60 -18.32
C GLN A 85 14.18 10.92 -18.85
N SER A 86 13.88 11.00 -20.15
CA SER A 86 13.49 12.26 -20.78
C SER A 86 12.37 12.09 -21.81
N ARG A 87 11.65 13.18 -22.08
CA ARG A 87 10.63 13.30 -23.12
C ARG A 87 10.75 14.65 -23.80
N VAL A 88 10.52 14.67 -25.11
CA VAL A 88 10.54 15.90 -25.91
C VAL A 88 9.16 16.54 -25.88
N ILE A 89 9.11 17.82 -25.58
CA ILE A 89 7.92 18.66 -25.73
C ILE A 89 8.21 19.63 -26.86
N ARG A 90 7.33 19.69 -27.86
CA ARG A 90 7.45 20.57 -29.04
C ARG A 90 6.27 21.53 -29.07
N MET A 91 6.57 22.80 -29.39
CA MET A 91 5.55 23.85 -29.54
C MET A 91 5.15 24.09 -31.00
N GLY A 92 5.99 23.68 -31.95
CA GLY A 92 5.68 23.70 -33.38
C GLY A 92 5.58 22.27 -33.91
N TYR A 93 4.45 21.95 -34.54
CA TYR A 93 4.22 20.68 -35.22
C TYR A 93 4.30 20.80 -36.76
N GLY A 94 4.65 21.98 -37.29
CA GLY A 94 4.66 22.26 -38.72
C GLY A 94 3.25 22.24 -39.33
N ASP A 95 3.18 22.21 -40.67
CA ASP A 95 1.92 22.22 -41.44
C ASP A 95 1.23 20.84 -41.50
N GLN A 96 1.56 19.94 -40.58
CA GLN A 96 1.04 18.57 -40.58
C GLN A 96 -0.41 18.56 -40.08
N GLU A 97 -1.34 18.14 -40.94
CA GLU A 97 -2.78 18.07 -40.63
C GLU A 97 -3.11 17.00 -39.56
N ILE A 98 -2.24 16.00 -39.42
CA ILE A 98 -2.31 14.95 -38.41
C ILE A 98 -0.87 14.60 -38.00
N TYR A 99 -0.69 14.24 -36.72
CA TYR A 99 0.60 13.91 -36.09
C TYR A 99 1.54 13.03 -36.92
#